data_AF-A0A8I6YA70-F1
#
_entry.id   AF-A0A8I6YA70-F1
#
_cell.length_a   1.000
_cell.length_b   1.000
_cell.length_c   1.000
_cell.angle_alpha   90.00
_cell.angle_beta   90.00
_cell.angle_gamma   90.00
#
_symmetry.space_group_name_H-M   'P 1'
#
loop_
_entity.id
_entity.type
_entity.pdbx_description
1 polymer ?
#
loop_
_entity_poly.entity_id
_entity_poly.type
_entity_poly.pdbx_seq_one_letter_code
_entity_poly.pdbx_strand_id
1 'polypeptide(L)' 'MSMNVQKVEIKTANFLQSWDGAITLLVTGLAQLKGYPSRKSFSQSIILAPQIKPDGLYVDSDIFQLICDEYD' A
#
# COMPACT_ATOMS: atom_id res chain seq x y z
N MET A 1 -9.43 -2.18 -14.05
CA MET A 1 -8.47 -1.17 -14.58
C MET A 1 -7.15 -1.36 -13.84
N SER A 2 -6.00 -1.31 -14.52
CA SER A 2 -4.68 -1.40 -13.88
C SER A 2 -3.94 -0.06 -13.98
N MET A 3 -3.12 0.26 -12.98
CA MET A 3 -2.45 1.57 -12.88
C MET A 3 -1.25 1.78 -13.82
N ASN A 4 -0.96 0.86 -14.75
CA ASN A 4 0.19 0.96 -15.66
C ASN A 4 1.53 1.28 -14.96
N VAL A 5 1.74 0.73 -13.77
CA VAL A 5 2.97 0.93 -12.99
C VAL A 5 4.15 0.30 -13.71
N GLN A 6 5.23 1.05 -13.87
CA GLN A 6 6.51 0.62 -14.44
C GLN A 6 7.52 0.25 -13.35
N LYS A 7 7.58 1.01 -12.26
CA LYS A 7 8.51 0.78 -11.14
C LYS A 7 7.89 1.25 -9.83
N VAL A 8 8.17 0.52 -8.76
CA VAL A 8 7.82 0.90 -7.38
C VAL A 8 9.10 0.98 -6.56
N GLU A 9 9.19 1.99 -5.72
CA GLU A 9 10.20 2.13 -4.68
C GLU A 9 9.49 2.31 -3.34
N ILE A 10 9.69 1.35 -2.42
CA ILE A 10 9.16 1.45 -1.06
C ILE A 10 10.10 2.35 -0.26
N LYS A 11 9.53 3.36 0.41
CA LYS A 11 10.26 4.28 1.29
C LYS A 11 10.10 3.89 2.75
N THR A 12 8.88 3.59 3.17
CA THR A 12 8.60 3.09 4.52
C THR A 12 7.61 1.95 4.46
N ALA A 13 7.73 1.02 5.41
CA ALA A 13 6.76 -0.03 5.66
C ALA A 13 6.69 -0.23 7.17
N ASN A 14 5.66 0.35 7.77
CA ASN A 14 5.46 0.33 9.21
C ASN A 14 4.23 -0.50 9.51
N PHE A 15 4.21 -1.16 10.67
CA PHE A 15 3.07 -1.95 11.10
C PHE A 15 2.67 -1.63 12.53
N LEU A 16 1.41 -1.85 12.82
CA LEU A 16 0.83 -1.80 14.16
C LEU A 16 -0.13 -2.98 14.31
N GLN A 17 -0.06 -3.68 15.44
CA GLN A 17 -1.11 -4.64 15.79
C GLN A 17 -2.40 -3.88 16.13
N SER A 18 -3.46 -4.16 15.38
CA SER A 18 -4.77 -3.54 15.52
C SER A 18 -5.77 -4.51 16.18
N TRP A 19 -7.07 -4.24 16.01
CA TRP A 19 -8.17 -4.98 16.62
C TRP A 19 -8.06 -6.50 16.36
N ASP A 20 -8.38 -7.28 17.40
CA ASP A 20 -8.52 -8.75 17.35
C ASP A 20 -7.33 -9.50 16.71
N GLY A 21 -6.10 -9.01 16.93
CA GLY A 21 -4.91 -9.66 16.37
C GLY A 21 -4.64 -9.35 14.90
N ALA A 22 -5.44 -8.48 14.27
CA ALA A 22 -5.13 -7.95 12.95
C ALA A 22 -3.87 -7.08 12.97
N ILE A 23 -3.24 -6.91 11.81
CA ILE A 23 -2.07 -6.06 11.62
C ILE A 23 -2.41 -5.01 10.57
N THR A 24 -2.30 -3.74 10.94
CA THR A 24 -2.37 -2.62 10.02
C THR A 24 -0.96 -2.31 9.50
N LEU A 25 -0.75 -2.41 8.20
CA LEU A 25 0.45 -1.95 7.52
C LEU A 25 0.19 -0.59 6.88
N LEU A 26 1.12 0.33 7.08
CA LEU A 26 1.20 1.60 6.37
C LEU A 26 2.49 1.61 5.56
N VAL A 27 2.34 1.60 4.25
CA VAL A 27 3.43 1.65 3.28
C VAL A 27 3.43 3.02 2.62
N THR A 28 4.61 3.62 2.48
CA THR A 28 4.78 4.81 1.64
C THR A 28 5.86 4.55 0.61
N GLY A 29 5.76 5.21 -0.54
CA GLY A 29 6.74 5.01 -1.59
C GLY A 29 6.59 5.94 -2.78
N LEU A 30 7.35 5.64 -3.82
CA LEU A 30 7.28 6.30 -5.12
C LEU A 30 6.90 5.28 -6.19
N ALA A 31 5.92 5.62 -7.03
CA ALA A 31 5.49 4.83 -8.17
C ALA A 31 5.82 5.58 -9.48
N GLN A 32 6.53 4.91 -10.38
CA GLN A 32 6.69 5.35 -11.78
C GLN A 32 5.55 4.77 -12.60
N LEU A 33 4.73 5.62 -13.21
CA LEU A 33 3.67 5.20 -14.12
C LEU A 33 4.17 5.30 -15.56
N LYS A 34 3.75 4.38 -16.44
CA LYS A 34 4.04 4.51 -17.87
C LYS A 34 3.37 5.77 -18.42
N GLY A 35 4.11 6.56 -19.18
CA GLY A 35 3.60 7.79 -19.80
C GLY A 35 3.64 9.03 -18.90
N TYR A 36 4.08 8.90 -17.64
CA TYR A 36 4.32 10.04 -16.76
C TYR A 36 5.82 10.29 -16.62
N PRO A 37 6.30 11.55 -16.71
CA PRO A 37 7.74 11.85 -16.66
C PRO A 37 8.32 11.72 -15.25
N SER A 38 7.52 11.98 -14.21
CA SER A 38 7.94 11.95 -12.80
C SER A 38 7.39 10.73 -12.07
N ARG A 39 8.12 10.32 -11.02
CA ARG A 39 7.59 9.37 -10.04
C ARG A 39 6.59 10.10 -9.15
N LYS A 40 5.49 9.44 -8.80
CA LYS A 40 4.46 9.96 -7.91
C LYS A 40 4.57 9.30 -6.55
N SER A 41 4.42 10.09 -5.49
CA SER A 41 4.31 9.57 -4.14
C SER A 41 3.05 8.71 -4.01
N PHE A 42 3.11 7.68 -3.19
CA PHE A 42 1.94 6.89 -2.83
C PHE A 42 1.94 6.53 -1.35
N SER A 43 0.75 6.33 -0.82
CA SER A 43 0.50 5.62 0.43
C SER A 43 -0.33 4.37 0.14
N GLN A 44 -0.10 3.31 0.90
CA GLN A 44 -0.91 2.11 0.86
C GLN A 44 -1.18 1.65 2.29
N SER A 45 -2.45 1.49 2.61
CA SER A 45 -2.92 1.00 3.90
C SER A 45 -3.47 -0.40 3.70
N ILE A 46 -2.89 -1.38 4.39
CA ILE A 46 -3.30 -2.79 4.29
C ILE A 46 -3.71 -3.26 5.68
N ILE A 47 -4.85 -3.95 5.77
CA ILE A 47 -5.26 -4.64 6.99
C ILE A 47 -5.10 -6.14 6.74
N LEU A 48 -4.27 -6.77 7.55
CA LEU A 48 -4.10 -8.22 7.59
C LEU A 48 -4.91 -8.76 8.76
N ALA A 49 -6.01 -9.44 8.49
CA ALA A 49 -6.84 -10.05 9.53
C ALA A 49 -6.42 -11.51 9.78
N PRO A 50 -6.50 -12.00 11.03
CA PRO A 50 -6.18 -13.38 11.35
C PRO A 50 -7.17 -14.34 10.73
N GLN A 51 -6.65 -15.44 10.18
CA GLN A 51 -7.44 -16.56 9.68
C GLN A 51 -7.42 -17.70 10.71
N ILE A 52 -8.60 -18.24 11.02
CA ILE A 52 -8.76 -19.30 12.04
C ILE A 52 -8.18 -20.63 11.52
N LYS A 53 -8.29 -20.92 10.21
CA LYS A 53 -7.78 -22.14 9.56
C LYS A 53 -7.49 -21.89 8.07
N PRO A 54 -6.29 -22.26 7.57
CA PRO A 54 -5.06 -22.52 8.32
C PRO A 54 -4.61 -21.28 9.12
N ASP A 55 -3.76 -21.47 10.14
CA ASP A 55 -3.13 -20.35 10.85
C ASP A 55 -2.44 -19.43 9.84
N GLY A 56 -2.87 -18.17 9.79
CA GLY A 56 -2.39 -17.26 8.77
C GLY A 56 -3.06 -15.90 8.84
N LEU A 57 -2.71 -15.06 7.88
CA LEU A 57 -3.27 -13.73 7.69
C LEU A 57 -3.88 -13.67 6.31
N TYR A 58 -5.04 -13.03 6.19
CA TYR A 58 -5.61 -12.66 4.90
C TYR A 58 -5.70 -11.13 4.78
N VAL A 59 -5.64 -10.63 3.55
CA VAL A 59 -5.83 -9.20 3.27
C VAL A 59 -7.32 -8.90 3.40
N ASP A 60 -7.70 -8.21 4.46
CA ASP A 60 -9.07 -7.78 4.72
C ASP A 60 -9.39 -6.47 3.98
N SER A 61 -8.39 -5.58 3.90
CA SER A 61 -8.47 -4.33 3.18
C SER A 61 -7.13 -3.98 2.56
N ASP A 62 -7.17 -3.44 1.34
CA ASP A 62 -6.03 -2.89 0.62
C ASP A 62 -6.46 -1.59 -0.06
N ILE A 63 -6.02 -0.46 0.49
CA ILE A 63 -6.32 0.86 -0.04
C ILE A 63 -5.00 1.50 -0.49
N PHE A 64 -4.88 1.65 -1.80
CA PHE A 64 -3.75 2.32 -2.44
C PHE A 64 -4.16 3.73 -2.90
N GLN A 65 -3.33 4.73 -2.58
CA GLN A 65 -3.55 6.12 -2.95
C GLN A 65 -2.29 6.71 -3.61
N LEU A 66 -2.43 7.16 -4.87
CA LEU A 66 -1.48 8.09 -5.47
C LEU A 66 -1.64 9.45 -4.82
N ILE A 67 -0.55 10.02 -4.34
CA ILE A 67 -0.51 11.38 -3.82
C ILE A 67 -0.12 12.28 -4.99
N CYS A 68 -1.11 13.01 -5.52
CA CYS A 68 -0.86 14.08 -6.47
C CYS A 68 -0.58 15.35 -5.68
N ASP A 69 0.67 15.81 -5.71
CA ASP A 69 0.99 17.14 -5.21
C ASP A 69 0.31 18.17 -6.14
N GLU A 70 -0.42 19.13 -5.56
CA GLU A 70 -1.22 20.14 -6.31
C GLU A 70 -0.39 21.13 -7.15
N TYR A 71 0.94 20.95 -7.24
CA TYR A 71 1.88 21.94 -7.80
C TYR A 71 2.87 21.38 -8.84
N ASP A 72 2.53 20.28 -9.54
CA ASP A 72 3.29 19.83 -10.72
C ASP A 72 2.89 20.57 -12.01
#